data_AF-A0A7S3W9M8-F1
#
_entry.id   AF-A0A7S3W9M8-F1
#
_cell.length_a   1.000
_cell.length_b   1.000
_cell.length_c   1.000
_cell.angle_alpha   90.00
_cell.angle_beta   90.00
_cell.angle_gamma   90.00
#
_symmetry.space_group_name_H-M   'P 1'
#
loop_
_entity.id
_entity.type
_entity.pdbx_description
1 polymer ?
#
loop_
_entity_poly.entity_id
_entity_poly.type
_entity_poly.pdbx_seq_one_letter_code
_entity_poly.pdbx_strand_id
1 'polypeptide(L)'
;GASAPGPAGVKTGTQPPEGMPSHASSSSSMFRISAWNALGQARTELLLIPIATQGATVRDATGKALEAQVHPAGETVTSYARDTNETPNILAFRAPLPPVCASLFTVELHTASPPDGDNEAAQPARVFLSR
;
A
#
# COMPACT_ATOMS: atom_id res chain seq x y z
N GLY A 1 41.38 -6.65 70.12
CA GLY A 1 40.08 -7.28 69.83
C GLY A 1 39.89 -7.21 68.33
N ALA A 2 39.74 -8.31 67.58
CA ALA A 2 38.68 -9.33 67.60
C ALA A 2 37.71 -9.13 66.42
N SER A 3 37.67 -10.16 65.56
CA SER A 3 36.59 -10.68 64.71
C SER A 3 35.97 -9.87 63.53
N ALA A 4 35.94 -10.57 62.39
CA ALA A 4 35.20 -10.37 61.13
C ALA A 4 33.68 -10.73 61.28
N PRO A 5 32.87 -11.13 60.25
CA PRO A 5 32.82 -10.92 58.77
C PRO A 5 31.39 -10.63 58.15
N GLY A 6 31.32 -10.09 56.92
CA GLY A 6 30.27 -10.25 55.84
C GLY A 6 28.76 -10.01 56.13
N PRO A 7 27.80 -10.19 55.16
CA PRO A 7 27.91 -10.41 53.70
C PRO A 7 26.86 -9.66 52.81
N ALA A 8 26.96 -9.91 51.49
CA ALA A 8 25.87 -10.07 50.50
C ALA A 8 25.15 -8.84 49.85
N GLY A 9 25.45 -8.65 48.55
CA GLY A 9 24.47 -8.74 47.46
C GLY A 9 23.48 -7.59 47.22
N VAL A 10 23.51 -7.02 46.01
CA VAL A 10 22.45 -7.14 44.98
C VAL A 10 22.83 -6.29 43.77
N LYS A 11 22.85 -6.94 42.60
CA LYS A 11 22.90 -6.32 41.27
C LYS A 11 21.57 -5.62 41.00
N THR A 12 21.58 -4.40 40.47
CA THR A 12 20.50 -3.98 39.57
C THR A 12 21.07 -3.00 38.55
N GLY A 13 21.20 -3.48 37.31
CA GLY A 13 21.52 -2.65 36.16
C GLY A 13 20.35 -1.72 35.88
N THR A 14 20.66 -0.43 35.70
CA THR A 14 19.70 0.55 35.21
C THR A 14 19.64 0.41 33.69
N GLN A 15 18.68 -0.39 33.21
CA GLN A 15 18.26 -0.40 31.80
C GLN A 15 17.44 0.88 31.55
N PRO A 16 17.72 1.66 30.48
CA PRO A 16 16.87 2.79 30.13
C PRO A 16 15.48 2.29 29.69
N PRO A 17 14.40 3.05 29.94
CA PRO A 17 13.05 2.62 29.61
C PRO A 17 12.85 2.56 28.08
N GLU A 18 12.72 1.33 27.57
CA GLU A 18 12.13 1.02 26.27
C GLU A 18 10.62 1.34 26.29
N GLY A 19 10.11 1.84 25.18
CA GLY A 19 8.68 1.92 24.93
C GLY A 19 8.17 3.31 24.57
N MET A 20 8.74 3.96 23.56
CA MET A 20 7.96 4.91 22.76
C MET A 20 7.32 4.14 21.59
N PRO A 21 6.00 4.24 21.36
CA PRO A 21 5.41 3.70 20.14
C PRO A 21 5.97 4.49 18.96
N SER A 22 6.83 3.84 18.17
CA SER A 22 7.25 4.34 16.87
C SER A 22 6.01 4.48 16.00
N HIS A 23 5.57 5.72 15.79
CA HIS A 23 4.54 6.02 14.81
C HIS A 23 5.08 5.61 13.43
N ALA A 24 4.63 4.47 12.91
CA ALA A 24 4.90 4.05 11.55
C ALA A 24 4.52 5.20 10.62
N SER A 25 5.52 5.82 10.01
CA SER A 25 5.32 6.96 9.11
C SER A 25 4.91 6.41 7.75
N SER A 26 3.62 6.25 7.52
CA SER A 26 3.09 5.89 6.21
C SER A 26 3.33 7.05 5.24
N SER A 27 4.31 6.92 4.35
CA SER A 27 4.47 7.85 3.24
C SER A 27 3.39 7.58 2.19
N SER A 28 2.45 8.51 2.00
CA SER A 28 1.53 8.47 0.85
C SER A 28 2.02 9.42 -0.24
N SER A 29 1.96 8.95 -1.49
CA SER A 29 2.20 9.80 -2.67
C SER A 29 0.90 9.96 -3.45
N MET A 30 0.65 11.14 -4.02
CA MET A 30 -0.61 11.45 -4.68
C MET A 30 -0.36 12.06 -6.06
N PHE A 31 -1.19 11.68 -7.03
CA PHE A 31 -1.22 12.29 -8.35
C PHE A 31 -2.65 12.38 -8.89
N ARG A 32 -2.84 13.18 -9.94
CA ARG A 32 -4.14 13.40 -10.58
C ARG A 32 -4.12 12.91 -12.01
N ILE A 33 -5.25 12.34 -12.46
CA ILE A 33 -5.46 11.83 -13.81
C ILE A 33 -6.68 12.54 -14.39
N SER A 34 -6.57 13.03 -15.63
CA SER A 34 -7.70 13.49 -16.41
C SER A 34 -8.00 12.50 -17.54
N ALA A 35 -9.22 12.00 -17.63
CA ALA A 35 -9.67 11.16 -18.73
C ALA A 35 -10.66 11.93 -19.61
N TRP A 36 -10.34 12.07 -20.90
CA TRP A 36 -11.19 12.75 -21.88
C TRP A 36 -12.08 11.76 -22.62
N ASN A 37 -13.38 12.02 -22.66
CA ASN A 37 -14.31 11.33 -23.54
C ASN A 37 -14.68 12.24 -24.70
N ALA A 38 -14.13 11.96 -25.89
CA ALA A 38 -14.43 12.70 -27.11
C ALA A 38 -15.78 12.33 -27.74
N LEU A 39 -16.46 11.30 -27.23
CA LEU A 39 -17.73 10.84 -27.80
C LEU A 39 -18.88 11.72 -27.31
N GLY A 40 -19.89 11.88 -28.18
CA GLY A 40 -21.16 12.56 -27.86
C GLY A 40 -22.09 11.77 -26.93
N GLN A 41 -21.62 10.66 -26.36
CA GLN A 41 -22.38 9.81 -25.45
C GLN A 41 -21.58 9.49 -24.19
N ALA A 42 -22.28 9.29 -23.08
CA ALA A 42 -21.68 8.88 -21.82
C ALA A 42 -21.19 7.44 -21.93
N ARG A 43 -20.08 7.13 -21.26
CA ARG A 43 -19.57 5.76 -21.14
C ARG A 43 -18.92 5.52 -19.80
N THR A 44 -18.79 4.26 -19.42
CA THR A 44 -17.95 3.83 -18.31
C THR A 44 -16.81 3.01 -18.88
N GLU A 45 -15.57 3.41 -18.62
CA GLU A 45 -14.37 2.78 -19.18
C GLU A 45 -13.52 2.17 -18.06
N LEU A 46 -12.88 1.03 -18.30
CA LEU A 46 -11.89 0.47 -17.38
C LEU A 46 -10.53 1.15 -17.65
N LEU A 47 -10.06 1.95 -16.70
CA LEU A 47 -8.73 2.57 -16.79
C LEU A 47 -7.70 1.67 -16.09
N LEU A 48 -6.56 1.45 -16.75
CA LEU A 48 -5.43 0.66 -16.27
C LEU A 48 -4.20 1.56 -16.17
N ILE A 49 -3.70 1.75 -14.95
CA ILE A 49 -2.61 2.69 -14.66
C ILE A 49 -1.45 1.93 -14.01
N PRO A 50 -0.24 1.93 -14.61
CA PRO A 50 0.92 1.34 -13.97
C PRO A 50 1.30 2.11 -12.69
N ILE A 51 1.49 1.38 -11.59
CA ILE A 51 1.86 1.94 -10.29
C ILE A 51 2.95 1.11 -9.61
N ALA A 52 3.82 1.79 -8.85
CA ALA A 52 4.93 1.14 -8.16
C ALA A 52 4.52 0.46 -6.84
N THR A 53 3.35 0.83 -6.29
CA THR A 53 2.88 0.36 -4.98
C THR A 53 1.85 -0.76 -5.11
N GLN A 54 1.69 -1.53 -4.03
CA GLN A 54 0.67 -2.59 -3.94
C GLN A 54 -0.71 -2.06 -3.50
N GLY A 55 -0.76 -0.87 -2.92
CA GLY A 55 -1.98 -0.22 -2.48
C GLY A 55 -2.21 1.11 -3.19
N ALA A 56 -3.46 1.38 -3.56
CA ALA A 56 -3.91 2.67 -4.05
C ALA A 56 -5.38 2.92 -3.70
N THR A 57 -5.76 4.19 -3.57
CA THR A 57 -7.14 4.64 -3.47
C THR A 57 -7.43 5.64 -4.57
N VAL A 58 -8.58 5.49 -5.23
CA VAL A 58 -9.01 6.40 -6.30
C VAL A 58 -10.24 7.18 -5.84
N ARG A 59 -10.22 8.49 -6.08
CA ARG A 59 -11.37 9.37 -5.82
C ARG A 59 -11.72 10.15 -7.09
N ASP A 60 -13.00 10.38 -7.32
CA ASP A 60 -13.44 11.29 -8.38
C ASP A 60 -13.30 12.77 -7.96
N ALA A 61 -13.66 13.68 -8.87
CA ALA A 61 -13.64 15.12 -8.63
C ALA A 61 -14.54 15.59 -7.47
N THR A 62 -15.52 14.79 -7.06
CA THR A 62 -16.41 15.07 -5.91
C THR A 62 -15.81 14.59 -4.58
N GLY A 63 -14.68 13.89 -4.64
CA GLY A 63 -14.02 13.26 -3.48
C GLY A 63 -14.57 11.88 -3.14
N LYS A 64 -15.54 11.36 -3.91
CA LYS A 64 -16.12 10.03 -3.71
C LYS A 64 -15.10 8.97 -4.08
N ALA A 65 -14.90 8.00 -3.18
CA ALA A 65 -14.05 6.85 -3.45
C ALA A 65 -14.66 5.95 -4.54
N LEU A 66 -13.83 5.55 -5.49
CA LEU A 66 -14.18 4.59 -6.53
C LEU A 66 -13.63 3.22 -6.17
N GLU A 67 -14.35 2.18 -6.55
CA GLU A 67 -13.85 0.81 -6.47
C GLU A 67 -12.66 0.65 -7.41
N ALA A 68 -11.54 0.19 -6.86
CA ALA A 68 -10.30 0.01 -7.58
C ALA A 68 -9.62 -1.28 -7.13
N GLN A 69 -8.94 -1.93 -8.06
CA GLN A 69 -8.18 -3.14 -7.82
C GLN A 69 -6.74 -2.94 -8.28
N VAL A 70 -5.79 -3.28 -7.42
CA VAL A 70 -4.38 -3.38 -7.79
C VAL A 70 -4.06 -4.86 -8.04
N HIS A 71 -3.42 -5.16 -9.16
CA HIS A 71 -2.92 -6.49 -9.47
C HIS A 71 -1.49 -6.41 -10.02
N PRO A 72 -0.69 -7.48 -9.89
CA PRO A 72 0.65 -7.52 -10.47
C PRO A 72 0.59 -7.29 -11.99
N ALA A 73 1.54 -6.52 -12.52
CA ALA A 73 1.71 -6.40 -13.96
C ALA A 73 2.11 -7.77 -14.54
N GLY A 74 1.53 -8.13 -15.68
CA GLY A 74 1.99 -9.31 -16.42
C GLY A 74 3.40 -9.09 -16.96
N GLU A 75 4.19 -10.15 -17.07
CA GLU A 75 5.53 -10.07 -17.67
C GLU A 75 5.42 -9.71 -19.16
N THR A 76 5.97 -8.57 -19.59
CA THR A 76 6.08 -8.27 -21.02
C THR A 76 7.28 -8.99 -21.60
N VAL A 77 7.08 -10.22 -22.10
CA VAL A 77 8.11 -10.91 -22.88
C VAL A 77 8.07 -10.40 -24.32
N THR A 78 8.76 -9.31 -24.63
CA THR A 78 9.14 -9.01 -26.02
C THR A 78 10.43 -9.75 -26.34
N SER A 79 10.50 -10.45 -27.47
CA SER A 79 11.65 -11.29 -27.88
C SER A 79 12.97 -10.54 -28.12
N TYR A 80 13.04 -9.25 -27.79
CA TYR A 80 14.19 -8.37 -28.03
C TYR A 80 14.44 -7.53 -26.77
N ALA A 81 15.30 -8.05 -25.90
CA ALA A 81 15.76 -7.47 -24.63
C ALA A 81 14.67 -7.27 -23.56
N ARG A 82 14.91 -7.85 -22.37
CA ARG A 82 14.06 -7.69 -21.19
C ARG A 82 14.16 -6.25 -20.71
N ASP A 83 13.13 -5.44 -20.94
CA ASP A 83 13.03 -4.14 -20.29
C ASP A 83 12.67 -4.39 -18.82
N THR A 84 13.57 -4.02 -17.91
CA THR A 84 13.47 -4.37 -16.47
C THR A 84 12.89 -3.24 -15.62
N ASN A 85 12.54 -2.12 -16.27
CA ASN A 85 12.02 -0.93 -15.59
C ASN A 85 10.48 -0.86 -15.60
N GLU A 86 9.82 -2.01 -15.74
CA GLU A 86 8.36 -2.10 -15.72
C GLU A 86 7.83 -1.86 -14.31
N THR A 87 6.77 -1.07 -14.23
CA THR A 87 6.06 -0.85 -12.98
C THR A 87 5.44 -2.18 -12.51
N PRO A 88 5.69 -2.62 -11.26
CA PRO A 88 5.35 -3.97 -10.81
C PRO A 88 3.85 -4.25 -10.72
N ASN A 89 3.00 -3.21 -10.67
CA ASN A 89 1.56 -3.36 -10.49
C ASN A 89 0.76 -2.49 -11.46
N ILE A 90 -0.47 -2.91 -11.71
CA ILE A 90 -1.48 -2.19 -12.48
C ILE A 90 -2.65 -1.87 -11.54
N LEU A 91 -3.00 -0.59 -11.45
CA LEU A 91 -4.23 -0.09 -10.85
C LEU A 91 -5.35 -0.09 -11.89
N ALA A 92 -6.42 -0.82 -11.62
CA ALA A 92 -7.62 -0.91 -12.44
C ALA A 92 -8.82 -0.27 -11.73
N PHE A 93 -9.55 0.63 -12.40
CA PHE A 93 -10.81 1.17 -11.89
C PHE A 93 -11.76 1.58 -13.02
N ARG A 94 -13.07 1.55 -12.74
CA ARG A 94 -14.09 1.99 -13.70
C ARG A 94 -14.30 3.50 -13.60
N ALA A 95 -14.01 4.21 -14.68
CA ALA A 95 -14.18 5.65 -14.80
C ALA A 95 -15.50 5.99 -15.51
N PRO A 96 -16.47 6.63 -14.83
CA PRO A 96 -17.63 7.20 -15.51
C PRO A 96 -17.20 8.46 -16.25
N LEU A 97 -17.47 8.52 -17.55
CA LEU A 97 -17.06 9.60 -18.44
C LEU A 97 -18.28 10.23 -19.12
N PRO A 98 -18.64 11.49 -18.79
CA PRO A 98 -19.70 12.22 -19.47
C PRO A 98 -19.38 12.46 -20.96
N PRO A 99 -20.38 12.78 -21.80
CA PRO A 99 -20.15 13.16 -23.20
C PRO A 99 -19.24 14.38 -23.31
N VAL A 100 -18.30 14.36 -24.26
CA VAL A 100 -17.48 15.52 -24.67
C VAL A 100 -16.87 16.28 -23.48
N CYS A 101 -16.34 15.56 -22.50
CA CYS A 101 -15.89 16.14 -21.24
C CYS A 101 -14.64 15.44 -20.67
N ALA A 102 -13.90 16.17 -19.84
CA ALA A 102 -12.80 15.66 -19.03
C ALA A 102 -13.32 15.28 -17.65
N SER A 103 -13.02 14.06 -17.20
CA SER A 103 -13.25 13.64 -15.82
C SER A 103 -11.93 13.60 -15.08
N LEU A 104 -11.90 14.17 -13.87
CA LEU A 104 -10.71 14.23 -13.02
C LEU A 104 -10.79 13.17 -11.92
N PHE A 105 -9.70 12.46 -11.72
CA PHE A 105 -9.52 11.46 -10.67
C PHE A 105 -8.26 11.77 -9.88
N THR A 106 -8.32 11.54 -8.57
CA THR A 106 -7.17 11.64 -7.67
C THR A 106 -6.78 10.24 -7.24
N VAL A 107 -5.52 9.88 -7.42
CA VAL A 107 -4.94 8.60 -7.00
C VAL A 107 -3.99 8.86 -5.86
N GLU A 108 -4.22 8.17 -4.75
CA GLU A 108 -3.34 8.15 -3.59
C GLU A 108 -2.71 6.76 -3.49
N LEU A 109 -1.39 6.69 -3.51
CA LEU A 109 -0.61 5.47 -3.42
C LEU A 109 -0.23 5.22 -1.96
N HIS A 110 -0.37 3.96 -1.55
CA HIS A 110 -0.02 3.48 -0.22
C HIS A 110 1.20 2.58 -0.32
N THR A 111 2.32 2.99 0.27
CA THR A 111 3.45 2.09 0.50
C THR A 111 3.13 1.22 1.70
N ALA A 112 3.06 -0.10 1.51
CA ALA A 112 3.10 -1.00 2.67
C ALA A 112 4.45 -0.78 3.37
N SER A 113 4.42 -0.46 4.67
CA SER A 113 5.62 -0.62 5.48
C SER A 113 6.03 -2.10 5.39
N PRO A 114 7.33 -2.43 5.26
CA PRO A 114 7.77 -3.80 5.45
C PRO A 114 7.18 -4.31 6.78
N PRO A 115 6.63 -5.53 6.83
CA PRO A 115 6.40 -6.16 8.12
C PRO A 115 7.77 -6.24 8.78
N ASP A 116 7.95 -5.54 9.90
CA ASP A 116 9.15 -5.66 10.72
C ASP A 116 9.40 -7.16 10.92
N GLY A 117 10.62 -7.58 10.59
CA GLY A 117 11.03 -8.98 10.68
C GLY A 117 10.69 -9.56 12.04
N ASP A 118 10.34 -10.85 12.02
CA ASP A 118 10.13 -11.73 13.17
C ASP A 118 8.70 -11.74 13.76
N ASN A 119 7.71 -12.13 12.96
CA ASN A 119 6.60 -12.90 13.52
C ASN A 119 6.16 -14.03 12.58
N GLU A 120 6.83 -15.16 12.76
CA GLU A 120 6.42 -16.47 12.27
C GLU A 120 5.06 -16.85 12.88
N ALA A 121 3.97 -16.51 12.17
CA ALA A 121 2.70 -17.21 12.26
C ALA A 121 1.85 -16.87 11.03
N ALA A 122 2.08 -17.61 9.94
CA ALA A 122 1.13 -17.72 8.85
C ALA A 122 -0.23 -18.16 9.41
N GLN A 123 -1.21 -17.24 9.47
CA GLN A 123 -2.60 -17.62 9.66
C GLN A 123 -3.17 -18.03 8.29
N PRO A 124 -3.53 -19.31 8.07
CA PRO A 124 -4.19 -19.69 6.83
C PRO A 124 -5.58 -19.04 6.78
N ALA A 125 -5.87 -18.42 5.63
CA ALA A 125 -7.17 -17.84 5.31
C ALA A 125 -8.29 -18.85 5.62
N ARG A 126 -9.11 -18.56 6.63
CA ARG A 126 -10.34 -19.30 6.90
C ARG A 126 -11.38 -18.90 5.87
N VAL A 127 -11.59 -19.76 4.88
CA VAL A 127 -12.75 -19.72 3.99
C VAL A 127 -13.99 -20.04 4.83
N PHE A 128 -14.86 -19.05 5.04
CA PHE A 128 -16.21 -19.29 5.54
C PHE A 128 -17.12 -19.63 4.35
N LEU A 129 -17.40 -20.92 4.16
CA LEU A 129 -18.52 -21.39 3.35
C LEU A 129 -19.78 -21.40 4.24
N SER A 130 -20.60 -20.37 4.12
CA SER A 130 -21.96 -20.37 4.68
C SER A 130 -22.84 -21.29 3.82
N ARG A 131 -23.50 -22.26 4.46
CA ARG A 131 -24.55 -23.10 3.83
C ARG A 131 -25.88 -22.38 3.80
#